data_AF-A0A0W8FNN0-F1
#
_entry.id   AF-A0A0W8FNN0-F1
#
_cell.length_a   1.000
_cell.length_b   1.000
_cell.length_c   1.000
_cell.angle_alpha   90.00
_cell.angle_beta   90.00
_cell.angle_gamma   90.00
#
_symmetry.space_group_name_H-M   'P 1'
#
loop_
_entity.id
_entity.type
_entity.pdbx_description
1 polymer ?
#
loop_
_entity_poly.entity_id
_entity_poly.type
_entity_poly.pdbx_seq_one_letter_code
_entity_poly.pdbx_strand_id
1 'polypeptide(L)'
;MKRILLLTVIAVFVMMPFASFAKTAISDSELGAVTAQTGVTIDFTDFRLGSISIGTISWGDNGFGSTYTGEGWVGQSLTLSDNAVNITGTMDIDVGTSGNRTAIGIKLPTINVTGNVEMVVKLAADKTLTTNAGILGTSYISGLSINPSGTLIIYAH
;
A
#
# COMPACT_ATOMS: atom_id res chain seq x y z
N MET A 1 60.67 5.69 6.10
CA MET A 1 59.36 6.36 6.34
C MET A 1 58.98 7.36 5.23
N LYS A 2 59.83 8.34 4.87
CA LYS A 2 59.50 9.36 3.84
C LYS A 2 59.16 8.81 2.43
N ARG A 3 59.88 7.77 1.97
CA ARG A 3 59.66 7.16 0.64
C ARG A 3 58.38 6.33 0.52
N ILE A 4 57.98 5.67 1.62
CA ILE A 4 56.74 4.87 1.67
C ILE A 4 55.53 5.80 1.69
N LEU A 5 55.60 6.89 2.48
CA LEU A 5 54.54 7.90 2.52
C LEU A 5 54.32 8.55 1.14
N LEU A 6 55.40 8.84 0.42
CA LEU A 6 55.33 9.41 -0.94
C LEU A 6 54.62 8.45 -1.92
N LEU A 7 54.92 7.15 -1.85
CA LEU A 7 54.28 6.15 -2.71
C LEU A 7 52.79 5.97 -2.38
N THR A 8 52.40 6.04 -1.10
CA THR A 8 50.99 6.00 -0.69
C THR A 8 50.22 7.22 -1.19
N VAL A 9 50.80 8.42 -1.11
CA VAL A 9 50.18 9.64 -1.64
C VAL A 9 49.98 9.54 -3.15
N ILE A 10 51.00 9.08 -3.89
CA ILE A 10 50.89 8.89 -5.34
C ILE A 10 49.81 7.84 -5.67
N ALA A 11 49.74 6.73 -4.94
CA ALA A 11 48.72 5.71 -5.15
C ALA A 11 47.29 6.24 -4.94
N VAL A 12 47.08 7.06 -3.90
CA VAL A 12 45.79 7.71 -3.64
C VAL A 12 45.44 8.69 -4.77
N PHE A 13 46.40 9.49 -5.25
CA PHE A 13 46.19 10.40 -6.39
C PHE A 13 45.93 9.67 -7.72
N VAL A 14 46.49 8.48 -7.92
CA VAL A 14 46.26 7.66 -9.12
C VAL A 14 44.93 6.92 -9.05
N MET A 15 44.45 6.56 -7.86
CA MET A 15 43.17 5.87 -7.65
C MET A 15 41.96 6.82 -7.54
N MET A 16 42.15 8.07 -7.11
CA MET A 16 41.10 9.09 -6.98
C MET A 16 40.30 9.36 -8.28
N PRO A 17 40.90 9.44 -9.49
CA PRO A 17 40.17 9.66 -10.72
C PRO A 17 39.13 8.57 -10.97
N PHE A 18 39.52 7.29 -10.84
CA PHE A 18 38.63 6.16 -11.12
C PHE A 18 37.47 6.02 -10.12
N ALA A 19 37.66 6.44 -8.86
CA ALA A 19 36.60 6.49 -7.87
C ALA A 19 35.60 7.64 -8.12
N SER A 20 36.07 8.77 -8.69
CA SER A 20 35.24 9.94 -8.99
C SER A 20 34.33 9.74 -10.22
N PHE A 21 34.75 8.94 -11.21
CA PHE A 21 33.95 8.66 -12.41
C PHE A 21 32.93 7.52 -12.25
N ALA A 22 32.97 6.79 -11.13
CA ALA A 22 32.08 5.65 -10.89
C ALA A 22 30.66 6.05 -10.44
N LYS A 23 30.43 7.34 -10.14
CA LYS A 23 29.14 7.85 -9.67
C LYS A 23 28.64 8.92 -10.64
N THR A 24 27.92 8.51 -11.68
CA THR A 24 27.20 9.44 -12.54
C THR A 24 26.07 10.05 -11.70
N ALA A 25 26.24 11.30 -11.27
CA ALA A 25 25.13 12.06 -10.71
C ALA A 25 24.16 12.34 -11.86
N ILE A 26 22.92 11.86 -11.73
CA ILE A 26 21.85 12.18 -12.69
C ILE A 26 21.58 13.68 -12.54
N SER A 27 21.79 14.45 -13.60
CA SER A 27 21.43 15.87 -13.63
C SER A 27 19.91 16.05 -13.63
N ASP A 28 19.40 17.19 -13.15
CA ASP A 28 17.97 17.49 -13.19
C ASP A 28 17.41 17.48 -14.62
N SER A 29 18.23 17.75 -15.64
CA SER A 29 17.87 17.62 -17.05
C SER A 29 17.75 16.17 -17.51
N GLU A 30 18.62 15.28 -17.03
CA GLU A 30 18.53 13.84 -17.30
C GLU A 30 17.38 13.20 -16.51
N LEU A 31 17.17 13.66 -15.27
CA LEU A 31 16.03 13.26 -14.45
C LEU A 31 14.73 13.75 -15.10
N GLY A 32 14.62 15.02 -15.51
CA GLY A 32 13.45 15.57 -16.18
C GLY A 32 13.15 14.98 -17.56
N ALA A 33 14.14 14.37 -18.22
CA ALA A 33 13.95 13.61 -19.45
C ALA A 33 13.40 12.19 -19.20
N VAL A 34 13.56 11.66 -17.98
CA VAL A 34 13.16 10.28 -17.58
C VAL A 34 11.92 10.29 -16.67
N THR A 35 11.81 11.25 -15.76
CA THR A 35 10.62 11.53 -14.97
C THR A 35 9.66 12.32 -15.86
N ALA A 36 8.67 11.61 -16.37
CA ALA A 36 7.65 12.15 -17.25
C ALA A 36 7.12 13.51 -16.77
N GLN A 37 7.28 14.54 -17.60
CA GLN A 37 6.59 15.83 -17.46
C GLN A 37 5.08 15.72 -17.74
N THR A 38 4.57 14.50 -17.96
CA THR A 38 3.19 14.19 -18.36
C THR A 38 2.83 12.81 -17.80
N GLY A 39 2.56 12.76 -16.49
CA GLY A 39 2.00 11.61 -15.80
C GLY A 39 2.97 10.48 -15.39
N VAL A 40 2.62 9.79 -14.30
CA VAL A 40 3.33 8.63 -13.74
C VAL A 40 2.45 7.41 -13.91
N THR A 41 2.96 6.38 -14.58
CA THR A 41 2.33 5.05 -14.62
C THR A 41 3.00 4.13 -13.62
N ILE A 42 2.19 3.52 -12.75
CA ILE A 42 2.58 2.43 -11.86
C ILE A 42 2.06 1.13 -12.49
N ASP A 43 2.98 0.24 -12.84
CA ASP A 43 2.69 -1.07 -13.42
C ASP A 43 2.59 -2.14 -12.31
N PHE A 44 1.44 -2.83 -12.26
CA PHE A 44 1.18 -3.90 -11.30
C PHE A 44 1.25 -5.30 -11.94
N THR A 45 1.80 -5.45 -13.15
CA THR A 45 1.82 -6.74 -13.89
C THR A 45 2.40 -7.90 -13.07
N ASP A 46 3.41 -7.65 -12.23
CA ASP A 46 4.02 -8.66 -11.34
C ASP A 46 3.88 -8.33 -9.84
N PHE A 47 2.92 -7.48 -9.49
CA PHE A 47 2.70 -7.09 -8.10
C PHE A 47 1.92 -8.16 -7.34
N ARG A 48 2.55 -8.76 -6.34
CA ARG A 48 1.93 -9.74 -5.44
C ARG A 48 1.94 -9.21 -4.01
N LEU A 49 0.76 -9.18 -3.39
CA LEU A 49 0.66 -8.99 -1.95
C LEU A 49 0.84 -10.35 -1.26
N GLY A 50 1.77 -10.41 -0.31
CA GLY A 50 1.92 -11.57 0.57
C GLY A 50 0.74 -11.73 1.53
N SER A 51 0.90 -12.58 2.55
CA SER A 51 -0.15 -12.82 3.54
C SER A 51 -0.62 -11.53 4.23
N ILE A 52 -1.93 -11.25 4.19
CA ILE A 52 -2.57 -10.19 4.97
C ILE A 52 -3.22 -10.83 6.19
N SER A 53 -2.85 -10.34 7.37
CA SER A 53 -3.49 -10.71 8.64
C SER A 53 -4.22 -9.51 9.23
N ILE A 54 -5.54 -9.62 9.37
CA ILE A 54 -6.34 -8.64 10.11
C ILE A 54 -6.66 -9.24 11.47
N GLY A 55 -6.07 -8.66 12.52
CA GLY A 55 -6.21 -9.15 13.90
C GLY A 55 -7.65 -9.28 14.35
N THR A 56 -8.40 -8.17 14.36
CA THR A 56 -9.84 -8.15 14.67
C THR A 56 -10.53 -7.04 13.90
N ILE A 57 -11.64 -7.36 13.25
CA ILE A 57 -12.64 -6.41 12.80
C ILE A 57 -13.87 -6.60 13.70
N SER A 58 -14.24 -5.57 14.44
CA SER A 58 -15.43 -5.61 15.31
C SER A 58 -16.21 -4.32 15.16
N TRP A 59 -17.52 -4.43 15.18
CA TRP A 59 -18.44 -3.30 15.31
C TRP A 59 -19.31 -3.58 16.51
N GLY A 60 -19.52 -2.57 17.31
CA GLY A 60 -20.30 -2.69 18.52
C GLY A 60 -20.81 -1.34 18.93
N ASP A 61 -21.74 -1.36 19.86
CA ASP A 61 -22.22 -0.17 20.51
C ASP A 61 -21.79 -0.14 21.97
N ASN A 62 -21.89 1.04 22.56
CA ASN A 62 -21.80 1.21 24.01
C ASN A 62 -23.20 1.37 24.60
N GLY A 63 -24.13 0.54 24.13
CA GLY A 63 -25.54 0.68 24.40
C GLY A 63 -26.27 1.71 23.53
N PHE A 64 -27.60 1.69 23.62
CA PHE A 64 -28.51 2.61 22.94
C PHE A 64 -29.50 3.24 23.95
N GLY A 65 -29.38 4.55 24.17
CA GLY A 65 -30.22 5.28 25.12
C GLY A 65 -29.99 4.89 26.58
N SER A 66 -30.93 5.22 27.47
CA SER A 66 -30.82 4.95 28.92
C SER A 66 -31.21 3.52 29.31
N THR A 67 -31.82 2.76 28.40
CA THR A 67 -32.40 1.44 28.68
C THR A 67 -31.44 0.30 28.31
N TYR A 68 -30.65 0.47 27.25
CA TYR A 68 -29.65 -0.50 26.84
C TYR A 68 -28.28 0.11 27.13
N THR A 69 -27.74 -0.17 28.31
CA THR A 69 -26.45 0.40 28.78
C THR A 69 -25.29 -0.58 28.68
N GLY A 70 -25.55 -1.82 28.27
CA GLY A 70 -24.53 -2.85 28.13
C GLY A 70 -23.78 -2.71 26.81
N GLU A 71 -22.45 -2.82 26.87
CA GLU A 71 -21.61 -2.91 25.68
C GLU A 71 -21.83 -4.24 24.96
N GLY A 72 -21.93 -4.19 23.63
CA GLY A 72 -22.12 -5.36 22.80
C GLY A 72 -21.33 -5.22 21.51
N TRP A 73 -20.48 -6.21 21.23
CA TRP A 73 -19.61 -6.23 20.07
C TRP A 73 -19.84 -7.49 19.25
N VAL A 74 -19.92 -7.34 17.93
CA VAL A 74 -19.89 -8.43 16.97
C VAL A 74 -18.72 -8.24 16.02
N GLY A 75 -18.06 -9.33 15.64
CA GLY A 75 -16.93 -9.22 14.74
C GLY A 75 -16.22 -10.54 14.48
N GLN A 76 -15.02 -10.44 13.92
CA GLN A 76 -14.21 -11.58 13.50
C GLN A 76 -12.74 -11.21 13.34
N SER A 77 -11.88 -12.22 13.39
CA SER A 77 -10.50 -12.17 12.89
C SER A 77 -10.46 -12.70 11.46
N LEU A 78 -9.70 -12.06 10.57
CA LEU A 78 -9.58 -12.47 9.17
C LEU A 78 -8.11 -12.77 8.83
N THR A 79 -7.86 -13.98 8.34
CA THR A 79 -6.59 -14.35 7.71
C THR A 79 -6.84 -14.62 6.24
N LEU A 80 -6.13 -13.93 5.36
CA LEU A 80 -6.20 -14.15 3.92
C LEU A 80 -4.99 -14.98 3.47
N SER A 81 -5.21 -15.92 2.55
CA SER A 81 -4.13 -16.68 1.92
C SER A 81 -3.23 -15.77 1.07
N ASP A 82 -2.03 -16.26 0.73
CA ASP A 82 -1.15 -15.56 -0.21
C ASP A 82 -1.87 -15.29 -1.54
N ASN A 83 -1.67 -14.10 -2.10
CA ASN A 83 -2.31 -13.62 -3.34
C ASN A 83 -3.86 -13.58 -3.29
N ALA A 84 -4.46 -13.52 -2.08
CA ALA A 84 -5.90 -13.33 -1.95
C ALA A 84 -6.37 -11.96 -2.45
N VAL A 85 -5.48 -10.97 -2.51
CA VAL A 85 -5.72 -9.66 -3.13
C VAL A 85 -4.68 -9.49 -4.25
N ASN A 86 -5.16 -9.42 -5.48
CA ASN A 86 -4.36 -9.24 -6.70
C ASN A 86 -4.69 -7.88 -7.32
N ILE A 87 -3.68 -7.02 -7.42
CA ILE A 87 -3.80 -5.77 -8.17
C ILE A 87 -3.23 -6.02 -9.56
N THR A 88 -3.97 -5.66 -10.60
CA THR A 88 -3.61 -5.94 -12.00
C THR A 88 -3.86 -4.71 -12.87
N GLY A 89 -3.17 -4.64 -14.01
CA GLY A 89 -3.20 -3.49 -14.91
C GLY A 89 -2.33 -2.34 -14.42
N THR A 90 -2.63 -1.14 -14.90
CA THR A 90 -1.85 0.07 -14.59
C THR A 90 -2.65 1.06 -13.77
N MET A 91 -1.96 1.77 -12.87
CA MET A 91 -2.46 3.02 -12.30
C MET A 91 -1.75 4.17 -13.00
N ASP A 92 -2.52 5.04 -13.65
CA ASP A 92 -1.99 6.20 -14.36
C ASP A 92 -2.35 7.45 -13.55
N ILE A 93 -1.34 8.18 -13.08
CA ILE A 93 -1.48 9.43 -12.32
C ILE A 93 -1.06 10.56 -13.24
N ASP A 94 -1.94 11.51 -13.54
CA ASP A 94 -1.62 12.66 -14.37
C ASP A 94 -2.05 13.97 -13.71
N VAL A 95 -1.36 15.05 -14.03
CA VAL A 95 -1.67 16.40 -13.55
C VAL A 95 -2.02 17.27 -14.74
N GLY A 96 -3.25 17.77 -14.76
CA GLY A 96 -3.75 18.61 -15.85
C GLY A 96 -4.25 19.95 -15.33
N THR A 97 -4.10 20.99 -16.16
CA THR A 97 -4.61 22.35 -15.86
C THR A 97 -5.51 22.82 -17.00
N SER A 98 -6.74 23.24 -16.69
CA SER A 98 -7.71 23.80 -17.65
C SER A 98 -7.89 25.32 -17.46
N GLY A 99 -6.80 26.07 -17.40
CA GLY A 99 -6.78 27.52 -17.18
C GLY A 99 -7.16 27.94 -15.75
N ASN A 100 -8.40 27.61 -15.34
CA ASN A 100 -8.95 27.98 -14.03
C ASN A 100 -8.93 26.83 -13.01
N ARG A 101 -8.41 25.65 -13.38
CA ARG A 101 -8.48 24.47 -12.53
C ARG A 101 -7.33 23.52 -12.82
N THR A 102 -6.56 23.24 -11.78
CA THR A 102 -5.55 22.18 -11.79
C THR A 102 -6.12 20.97 -11.07
N ALA A 103 -5.94 19.78 -11.64
CA ALA A 103 -6.41 18.54 -11.05
C ALA A 103 -5.38 17.43 -11.24
N ILE A 104 -5.36 16.52 -10.28
CA ILE A 104 -4.68 15.23 -10.39
C ILE A 104 -5.74 14.20 -10.77
N GLY A 105 -5.58 13.58 -11.93
CA GLY A 105 -6.38 12.44 -12.37
C GLY A 105 -5.64 11.15 -12.08
N ILE A 106 -6.27 10.22 -11.35
CA ILE A 106 -5.71 8.91 -11.03
C ILE A 106 -6.64 7.86 -11.62
N LYS A 107 -6.22 7.24 -12.72
CA LYS A 107 -6.88 6.06 -13.26
C LYS A 107 -6.61 4.89 -12.34
N LEU A 108 -7.66 4.26 -11.86
CA LEU A 108 -7.55 3.19 -10.87
C LEU A 108 -7.17 1.85 -11.55
N PRO A 109 -6.27 1.06 -10.95
CA PRO A 109 -5.98 -0.30 -11.40
C PRO A 109 -7.13 -1.24 -11.00
N THR A 110 -7.09 -2.46 -11.49
CA THR A 110 -8.06 -3.49 -11.10
C THR A 110 -7.59 -4.20 -9.83
N ILE A 111 -8.42 -4.20 -8.78
CA ILE A 111 -8.14 -4.89 -7.52
C ILE A 111 -9.03 -6.10 -7.39
N ASN A 112 -8.54 -7.28 -7.77
CA ASN A 112 -9.23 -8.54 -7.58
C ASN A 112 -9.01 -9.08 -6.16
N VAL A 113 -10.08 -9.40 -5.45
CA VAL A 113 -9.99 -10.30 -4.29
C VAL A 113 -10.34 -11.69 -4.81
N THR A 114 -9.46 -12.67 -4.65
CA THR A 114 -9.67 -14.04 -5.16
C THR A 114 -9.31 -15.05 -4.09
N GLY A 115 -10.30 -15.80 -3.62
CA GLY A 115 -10.10 -16.85 -2.62
C GLY A 115 -11.37 -17.14 -1.84
N ASN A 116 -11.32 -18.21 -1.05
CA ASN A 116 -12.33 -18.48 -0.05
C ASN A 116 -11.94 -17.72 1.22
N VAL A 117 -12.84 -16.86 1.69
CA VAL A 117 -12.67 -16.15 2.95
C VAL A 117 -13.53 -16.86 3.98
N GLU A 118 -12.87 -17.55 4.91
CA GLU A 118 -13.50 -18.18 6.06
C GLU A 118 -13.25 -17.34 7.30
N MET A 119 -14.31 -17.03 8.05
CA MET A 119 -14.23 -16.16 9.22
C MET A 119 -15.09 -16.71 10.35
N VAL A 120 -14.54 -16.76 11.56
CA VAL A 120 -15.30 -17.13 12.76
C VAL A 120 -15.92 -15.87 13.33
N VAL A 121 -17.25 -15.79 13.27
CA VAL A 121 -18.02 -14.65 13.78
C VAL A 121 -18.27 -14.85 15.27
N LYS A 122 -17.97 -13.83 16.06
CA LYS A 122 -18.12 -13.83 17.51
C LYS A 122 -18.98 -12.66 17.98
N LEU A 123 -19.73 -12.88 19.06
CA LEU A 123 -20.22 -11.83 19.94
C LEU A 123 -19.35 -11.77 21.18
N ALA A 124 -19.12 -10.58 21.72
CA ALA A 124 -18.42 -10.39 22.98
C ALA A 124 -18.88 -9.09 23.67
N ALA A 125 -18.52 -8.97 24.94
CA ALA A 125 -18.71 -7.74 25.72
C ALA A 125 -17.62 -6.68 25.45
N ASP A 126 -16.62 -6.97 24.61
CA ASP A 126 -15.54 -6.06 24.29
C ASP A 126 -15.11 -6.13 22.81
N LYS A 127 -14.52 -5.04 22.32
CA LYS A 127 -14.06 -4.89 20.93
C LYS A 127 -12.97 -5.85 20.47
N THR A 128 -12.24 -6.49 21.38
CA THR A 128 -11.22 -7.49 21.02
C THR A 128 -11.82 -8.88 20.82
N LEU A 129 -13.11 -9.05 21.13
CA LEU A 129 -13.87 -10.29 21.01
C LEU A 129 -13.38 -11.40 21.94
N THR A 130 -13.05 -11.07 23.19
CA THR A 130 -12.45 -12.00 24.17
C THR A 130 -13.30 -12.23 25.41
N THR A 131 -13.95 -11.18 25.92
CA THR A 131 -14.76 -11.16 27.14
C THR A 131 -16.16 -11.67 26.85
N ASN A 132 -16.57 -12.71 27.56
CA ASN A 132 -17.86 -13.40 27.35
C ASN A 132 -18.07 -13.79 25.87
N ALA A 133 -16.99 -14.15 25.17
CA ALA A 133 -17.04 -14.38 23.74
C ALA A 133 -17.85 -15.64 23.38
N GLY A 134 -18.90 -15.47 22.60
CA GLY A 134 -19.70 -16.56 22.02
C GLY A 134 -19.45 -16.65 20.51
N ILE A 135 -19.20 -17.86 20.00
CA ILE A 135 -19.13 -18.11 18.56
C ILE A 135 -20.56 -18.15 18.03
N LEU A 136 -20.90 -17.23 17.12
CA LEU A 136 -22.17 -17.27 16.40
C LEU A 136 -22.18 -18.29 15.28
N GLY A 137 -21.03 -18.47 14.63
CA GLY A 137 -20.88 -19.40 13.52
C GLY A 137 -19.70 -19.02 12.63
N THR A 138 -19.61 -19.70 11.50
CA THR A 138 -18.59 -19.46 10.47
C THR A 138 -19.23 -18.78 9.27
N SER A 139 -18.66 -17.65 8.86
CA SER A 139 -18.96 -17.01 7.57
C SER A 139 -18.06 -17.61 6.51
N TYR A 140 -18.65 -18.00 5.38
CA TYR A 140 -17.94 -18.48 4.20
C TYR A 140 -18.29 -17.60 3.02
N ILE A 141 -17.31 -16.86 2.52
CA ILE A 141 -17.45 -16.03 1.32
C ILE A 141 -16.59 -16.65 0.23
N SER A 142 -17.24 -17.03 -0.87
CA SER A 142 -16.60 -17.62 -2.05
C SER A 142 -17.04 -16.87 -3.30
N GLY A 143 -16.11 -16.62 -4.22
CA GLY A 143 -16.38 -15.95 -5.48
C GLY A 143 -16.60 -14.43 -5.38
N LEU A 144 -16.25 -13.81 -4.25
CA LEU A 144 -16.26 -12.35 -4.12
C LEU A 144 -15.23 -11.76 -5.08
N SER A 145 -15.67 -10.97 -6.06
CA SER A 145 -14.79 -10.22 -6.97
C SER A 145 -15.16 -8.74 -6.88
N ILE A 146 -14.23 -7.94 -6.36
CA ILE A 146 -14.34 -6.48 -6.33
C ILE A 146 -13.59 -5.99 -7.57
N ASN A 147 -14.17 -5.08 -8.35
CA ASN A 147 -13.55 -4.56 -9.58
C ASN A 147 -13.75 -3.05 -9.65
N PRO A 148 -13.01 -2.25 -8.86
CA PRO A 148 -13.10 -0.80 -8.95
C PRO A 148 -12.59 -0.39 -10.33
N SER A 149 -13.40 0.35 -11.07
CA SER A 149 -13.06 0.91 -12.37
C SER A 149 -13.40 2.40 -12.40
N GLY A 150 -12.58 3.21 -13.05
CA GLY A 150 -12.81 4.65 -13.20
C GLY A 150 -11.60 5.48 -12.80
N THR A 151 -11.87 6.75 -12.45
CA THR A 151 -10.83 7.74 -12.16
C THR A 151 -11.15 8.44 -10.85
N LEU A 152 -10.16 8.51 -9.95
CA LEU A 152 -10.18 9.43 -8.81
C LEU A 152 -9.62 10.79 -9.27
N ILE A 153 -10.37 11.87 -9.06
CA ILE A 153 -9.93 13.23 -9.40
C ILE A 153 -9.77 14.03 -8.11
N ILE A 154 -8.60 14.62 -7.92
CA ILE A 154 -8.30 15.54 -6.82
C ILE A 154 -8.10 16.93 -7.41
N TYR A 155 -8.89 17.90 -6.98
CA TYR A 155 -8.76 19.29 -7.43
C TYR A 155 -7.82 20.05 -6.51
N ALA A 156 -6.92 20.86 -7.10
CA ALA A 156 -6.15 21.84 -6.35
C ALA A 156 -7.08 22.94 -5.80
N HIS A 157 -6.79 23.41 -4.58
CA HIS A 157 -7.49 24.52 -3.93
C HIS A 157 -6.80 25.85 -4.26
#